data_AF-A0A6J6YFJ2-F1
#
_entry.id   AF-A0A6J6YFJ2-F1
#
_cell.length_a   1.000
_cell.length_b   1.000
_cell.length_c   1.000
_cell.angle_alpha   90.00
_cell.angle_beta   90.00
_cell.angle_gamma   90.00
#
_symmetry.space_group_name_H-M   'P 1'
#
loop_
_entity.id
_entity.type
_entity.pdbx_description
1 polymer ?
#
loop_
_entity_poly.entity_id
_entity_poly.type
_entity_poly.pdbx_seq_one_letter_code
_entity_poly.pdbx_strand_id
1 'polypeptide(L)'
;MESVPNLATRVTAEAARRDRDSIRAILRIALAAVAVAELFIAIPDLFLGHSPGEQQNHAHITRHLGAFVCAYAVGLLVVALRPAKARAFVPMTVALALAMLGGAVADVRRGEALALKEVQHGLEILGMVLVWLLASRPLWARSPKATSAGADPFASNIDPDGPQITLIHPSPDL
;
A
#
# COMPACT_ATOMS: atom_id res chain seq x y z
N MET A 1 -2.05 21.74 -37.76
CA MET A 1 -3.04 21.90 -36.68
C MET A 1 -2.40 21.40 -35.39
N GLU A 2 -2.04 22.31 -34.49
CA GLU A 2 -1.49 21.98 -33.17
C GLU A 2 -2.64 21.49 -32.28
N SER A 3 -2.55 20.28 -31.72
CA SER A 3 -3.62 19.74 -30.88
C SER A 3 -3.70 20.53 -29.58
N VAL A 4 -4.76 21.29 -29.37
CA VAL A 4 -4.98 22.05 -28.13
C VAL A 4 -5.00 21.07 -26.95
N PRO A 5 -4.09 21.20 -25.96
CA PRO A 5 -4.04 20.30 -24.82
C PRO A 5 -5.35 20.32 -24.01
N ASN A 6 -5.91 19.14 -23.73
CA ASN A 6 -7.14 19.00 -22.95
C ASN A 6 -6.89 19.32 -21.47
N LEU A 7 -7.31 20.52 -21.04
CA LEU A 7 -7.17 21.00 -19.66
C LEU A 7 -7.89 20.10 -18.64
N ALA A 8 -9.04 19.53 -18.98
CA ALA A 8 -9.78 18.64 -18.09
C ALA A 8 -8.97 17.37 -17.77
N THR A 9 -8.22 16.85 -18.75
CA THR A 9 -7.32 15.69 -18.55
C THR A 9 -6.16 16.05 -17.61
N ARG A 10 -5.63 17.27 -17.70
CA ARG A 10 -4.57 17.72 -16.78
C ARG A 10 -5.06 17.89 -15.35
N VAL A 11 -6.22 18.52 -15.14
CA VAL A 11 -6.80 18.75 -13.80
C VAL A 11 -7.14 17.43 -13.11
N THR A 12 -7.78 16.49 -13.83
CA THR A 12 -8.11 15.16 -13.29
C THR A 12 -6.85 14.35 -12.94
N ALA A 13 -5.83 14.40 -13.80
CA ALA A 13 -4.57 13.73 -13.53
C ALA A 13 -3.83 14.32 -12.31
N GLU A 14 -3.90 15.62 -12.11
CA GLU A 14 -3.30 16.32 -10.97
C GLU A 14 -4.05 16.04 -9.67
N ALA A 15 -5.38 16.10 -9.68
CA ALA A 15 -6.20 15.72 -8.53
C ALA A 15 -5.88 14.29 -8.08
N ALA A 16 -5.79 13.36 -9.03
CA ALA A 16 -5.43 11.98 -8.72
C ALA A 16 -4.00 11.83 -8.15
N ARG A 17 -3.03 12.68 -8.55
CA ARG A 17 -1.68 12.69 -7.96
C ARG A 17 -1.74 13.15 -6.51
N ARG A 18 -2.44 14.24 -6.23
CA ARG A 18 -2.60 14.78 -4.87
C ARG A 18 -3.27 13.78 -3.94
N ASP A 19 -4.34 13.12 -4.39
CA ASP A 19 -5.03 12.09 -3.59
C ASP A 19 -4.08 10.95 -3.22
N ARG A 20 -3.25 10.49 -4.16
CA ARG A 20 -2.24 9.44 -3.89
C ARG A 20 -1.20 9.89 -2.88
N ASP A 21 -0.74 11.13 -2.97
CA ASP A 21 0.26 11.66 -2.06
C ASP A 21 -0.33 11.86 -0.65
N SER A 22 -1.58 12.29 -0.55
CA SER A 22 -2.32 12.38 0.72
C SER A 22 -2.53 11.01 1.36
N ILE A 23 -3.00 10.00 0.61
CA ILE A 23 -3.16 8.63 1.13
C ILE A 23 -1.81 8.09 1.63
N ARG A 24 -0.73 8.30 0.88
CA ARG A 24 0.61 7.89 1.32
C ARG A 24 1.06 8.61 2.59
N ALA A 25 0.78 9.90 2.72
CA ALA A 25 1.08 10.65 3.94
C ALA A 25 0.31 10.08 5.14
N ILE A 26 -0.99 9.81 4.98
CA ILE A 26 -1.83 9.19 6.01
C ILE A 26 -1.28 7.83 6.43
N LEU A 27 -0.94 6.95 5.47
CA LEU A 27 -0.35 5.64 5.77
C LEU A 27 0.95 5.74 6.56
N ARG A 28 1.80 6.73 6.24
CA ARG A 28 3.06 6.95 6.96
C ARG A 28 2.83 7.44 8.39
N ILE A 29 1.88 8.36 8.58
CA ILE A 29 1.52 8.86 9.91
C ILE A 29 0.93 7.73 10.75
N ALA A 30 0.01 6.95 10.19
CA ALA A 30 -0.57 5.78 10.86
C ALA A 30 0.50 4.76 11.26
N LEU A 31 1.43 4.45 10.34
CA LEU A 31 2.53 3.52 10.63
C LEU A 31 3.46 4.05 11.72
N ALA A 32 3.77 5.35 11.71
CA ALA A 32 4.55 5.96 12.77
C ALA A 32 3.84 5.91 14.13
N ALA A 33 2.52 6.14 14.16
CA ALA A 33 1.73 6.04 15.38
C ALA A 33 1.73 4.61 15.96
N VAL A 34 1.57 3.59 15.11
CA VAL A 34 1.68 2.17 15.51
C VAL A 34 3.06 1.87 16.09
N ALA A 35 4.12 2.29 15.39
CA ALA A 35 5.50 2.09 15.84
C ALA A 35 5.76 2.73 17.21
N VAL A 36 5.26 3.95 17.43
CA VAL A 36 5.39 4.64 18.72
C VAL A 36 4.62 3.90 19.82
N ALA A 37 3.39 3.45 19.53
CA ALA A 37 2.60 2.69 20.49
C ALA A 37 3.29 1.38 20.90
N GLU A 38 3.82 0.62 19.94
CA GLU A 38 4.58 -0.60 20.23
C GLU A 38 5.82 -0.32 21.08
N LEU A 39 6.53 0.77 20.81
CA LEU A 39 7.71 1.14 21.60
C LEU A 39 7.33 1.47 23.05
N PHE A 40 6.24 2.21 23.26
CA PHE A 40 5.74 2.50 24.60
C PHE A 40 5.34 1.25 25.38
N ILE A 41 4.78 0.24 24.70
CA ILE A 41 4.41 -1.04 25.30
C ILE A 41 5.64 -1.91 25.58
N ALA A 42 6.61 -1.95 24.68
CA ALA A 42 7.77 -2.84 24.76
C ALA A 42 8.88 -2.34 25.69
N ILE A 43 8.99 -1.03 25.93
CA ILE A 43 10.00 -0.44 26.81
C ILE A 43 9.92 -1.01 28.25
N PRO A 44 8.75 -1.07 28.90
CA PRO A 44 8.60 -1.71 30.21
C PRO A 44 9.14 -3.14 30.23
N ASP A 45 8.79 -3.97 29.25
CA ASP A 45 9.27 -5.37 29.18
C ASP A 45 10.79 -5.45 29.00
N LEU A 46 11.35 -4.57 28.18
CA LEU A 46 12.79 -4.47 27.94
C LEU A 46 13.58 -4.12 29.22
N PHE A 47 13.10 -3.17 30.02
CA PHE A 47 13.85 -2.68 31.18
C PHE A 47 13.45 -3.37 32.49
N LEU A 48 12.16 -3.58 32.72
CA LEU A 48 11.63 -4.05 34.00
C LEU A 48 11.63 -5.58 34.08
N GLY A 49 11.47 -6.30 32.97
CA GLY A 49 11.51 -7.77 32.97
C GLY A 49 10.38 -8.45 33.76
N HIS A 50 9.21 -7.80 33.88
CA HIS A 50 7.99 -8.19 34.61
C HIS A 50 8.01 -8.14 36.16
N SER A 51 6.79 -8.23 36.73
CA SER A 51 6.31 -7.80 38.05
C SER A 51 7.02 -8.44 39.27
N PRO A 52 6.96 -7.80 40.46
CA PRO A 52 7.56 -8.34 41.69
C PRO A 52 7.00 -9.74 42.00
N GLY A 53 7.82 -10.79 41.88
CA GLY A 53 7.46 -12.17 42.21
C GLY A 53 7.78 -13.24 41.15
N GLU A 54 8.25 -12.85 39.96
CA GLU A 54 8.55 -13.80 38.89
C GLU A 54 9.97 -14.41 39.00
N GLN A 55 10.14 -15.68 38.65
CA GLN A 55 11.45 -16.35 38.69
C GLN A 55 12.44 -15.73 37.70
N GLN A 56 13.73 -15.69 38.07
CA GLN A 56 14.81 -15.05 37.28
C GLN A 56 14.88 -15.49 35.80
N ASN A 57 14.50 -16.74 35.48
CA ASN A 57 14.47 -17.24 34.10
C ASN A 57 13.37 -16.59 33.24
N HIS A 58 12.22 -16.23 33.83
CA HIS A 58 11.14 -15.55 33.12
C HIS A 58 11.51 -14.11 32.76
N ALA A 59 12.18 -13.40 33.67
CA ALA A 59 12.61 -12.02 33.43
C ALA A 59 13.60 -11.89 32.25
N HIS A 60 14.48 -12.87 32.06
CA HIS A 60 15.38 -12.90 30.91
C HIS A 60 14.62 -13.02 29.57
N ILE A 61 13.68 -13.96 29.48
CA ILE A 61 12.86 -14.19 28.28
C ILE A 61 12.01 -12.95 27.97
N THR A 62 11.40 -12.34 28.99
CA THR A 62 10.67 -11.08 28.86
C THR A 62 11.54 -9.99 28.24
N ARG A 63 12.75 -9.76 28.75
CA ARG A 63 13.62 -8.71 28.22
C ARG A 63 14.03 -8.98 26.77
N HIS A 64 14.28 -10.25 26.43
CA HIS A 64 14.53 -10.64 25.05
C HIS A 64 13.35 -10.35 24.13
N LEU A 65 12.13 -10.64 24.57
CA LEU A 65 10.93 -10.38 23.79
C LEU A 65 10.68 -8.87 23.65
N GLY A 66 10.82 -8.11 24.74
CA GLY A 66 10.74 -6.64 24.71
C GLY A 66 11.79 -6.02 23.78
N ALA A 67 13.03 -6.53 23.78
CA ALA A 67 14.07 -6.09 22.84
C ALA A 67 13.68 -6.36 21.38
N PHE A 68 13.10 -7.53 21.11
CA PHE A 68 12.64 -7.90 19.78
C PHE A 68 11.51 -6.99 19.29
N VAL A 69 10.50 -6.72 20.12
CA VAL A 69 9.38 -5.82 19.77
C VAL A 69 9.89 -4.39 19.58
N CYS A 70 10.79 -3.90 20.44
CA CYS A 70 11.45 -2.61 20.24
C CYS A 70 12.17 -2.51 18.89
N ALA A 71 12.92 -3.56 18.50
CA ALA A 71 13.60 -3.58 17.21
C ALA A 71 12.62 -3.58 16.03
N TYR A 72 11.51 -4.32 16.14
CA TYR A 72 10.43 -4.33 15.15
C TYR A 72 9.80 -2.93 15.01
N ALA A 73 9.43 -2.29 16.11
CA ALA A 73 8.87 -0.95 16.15
C ALA A 73 9.81 0.10 15.51
N VAL A 74 11.11 0.01 15.80
CA VAL A 74 12.12 0.87 15.15
C VAL A 74 12.17 0.61 13.63
N GLY A 75 12.07 -0.65 13.20
CA GLY A 75 11.96 -1.00 11.79
C GLY A 75 10.74 -0.38 11.11
N LEU A 76 9.56 -0.42 11.76
CA LEU A 76 8.35 0.25 11.28
C LEU A 76 8.53 1.77 11.16
N LEU A 77 9.18 2.40 12.15
CA LEU A 77 9.47 3.83 12.13
C LEU A 77 10.42 4.20 10.98
N VAL A 78 11.44 3.37 10.72
CA VAL A 78 12.34 3.55 9.56
C VAL A 78 11.56 3.45 8.26
N VAL A 79 10.60 2.53 8.13
CA VAL A 79 9.74 2.42 6.95
C VAL A 79 8.83 3.65 6.80
N ALA A 80 8.27 4.16 7.89
CA ALA A 80 7.46 5.38 7.89
C ALA A 80 8.26 6.62 7.43
N LEU A 81 9.53 6.73 7.85
CA LEU A 81 10.44 7.80 7.45
C LEU A 81 11.01 7.61 6.03
N ARG A 82 11.29 6.37 5.63
CA ARG A 82 11.91 5.99 4.35
C ARG A 82 11.07 4.91 3.64
N PRO A 83 9.95 5.28 3.00
CA PRO A 83 9.02 4.33 2.37
C PRO A 83 9.64 3.46 1.27
N ALA A 84 10.76 3.90 0.68
CA ALA A 84 11.52 3.12 -0.28
C ALA A 84 11.98 1.74 0.27
N LYS A 85 12.09 1.60 1.60
CA LYS A 85 12.48 0.35 2.27
C LYS A 85 11.30 -0.59 2.55
N ALA A 86 10.05 -0.15 2.40
CA ALA A 86 8.87 -0.94 2.77
C ALA A 86 8.89 -2.35 2.15
N ARG A 87 9.24 -2.47 0.87
CA ARG A 87 9.29 -3.75 0.15
C ARG A 87 10.28 -4.77 0.75
N ALA A 88 11.42 -4.29 1.23
CA ALA A 88 12.41 -5.16 1.86
C ALA A 88 11.96 -5.60 3.26
N PHE A 89 11.05 -4.86 3.89
CA PHE A 89 10.57 -5.12 5.23
C PHE A 89 9.31 -6.01 5.27
N VAL A 90 8.53 -6.07 4.18
CA VAL A 90 7.34 -6.93 4.05
C VAL A 90 7.58 -8.38 4.49
N PRO A 91 8.57 -9.14 3.96
CA PRO A 91 8.70 -10.56 4.32
C PRO A 91 8.95 -10.77 5.82
N MET A 92 9.69 -9.87 6.46
CA MET A 92 9.92 -9.89 7.91
C MET A 92 8.62 -9.66 8.69
N THR A 93 7.88 -8.61 8.34
CA THR A 93 6.59 -8.29 9.01
C THR A 93 5.55 -9.40 8.84
N VAL A 94 5.51 -10.05 7.66
CA VAL A 94 4.59 -11.15 7.37
C VAL A 94 4.96 -12.40 8.17
N ALA A 95 6.24 -12.77 8.19
CA ALA A 95 6.71 -13.91 8.97
C ALA A 95 6.40 -13.74 10.46
N LEU A 96 6.61 -12.53 10.99
CA LEU A 96 6.27 -12.19 12.36
C LEU A 96 4.76 -12.33 12.61
N ALA A 97 3.92 -11.68 11.80
CA ALA A 97 2.46 -11.74 11.96
C ALA A 97 1.92 -13.18 11.91
N LEU A 98 2.46 -14.03 11.04
CA LEU A 98 2.09 -15.45 10.97
C LEU A 98 2.49 -16.23 12.23
N ALA A 99 3.68 -15.96 12.77
CA ALA A 99 4.14 -16.58 14.01
C ALA A 99 3.25 -16.16 15.20
N MET A 100 2.94 -14.86 15.32
CA MET A 100 2.04 -14.31 16.34
C MET A 100 0.64 -14.93 16.24
N LEU A 101 0.10 -15.06 15.02
CA LEU A 101 -1.20 -15.69 14.79
C LEU A 101 -1.20 -17.16 15.21
N GLY A 102 -0.11 -17.90 14.93
CA GLY A 102 0.06 -19.27 15.41
C GLY A 102 0.08 -19.37 16.93
N GLY A 103 0.77 -18.44 17.61
CA GLY A 103 0.79 -18.31 19.06
C GLY A 103 -0.60 -18.03 19.64
N ALA A 104 -1.30 -17.03 19.11
CA ALA A 104 -2.66 -16.68 19.53
C ALA A 104 -3.64 -17.86 19.38
N VAL A 105 -3.56 -18.62 18.28
CA VAL A 105 -4.37 -19.84 18.10
C VAL A 105 -4.05 -20.90 19.16
N ALA A 106 -2.79 -21.05 19.54
CA ALA A 106 -2.39 -21.98 20.60
C ALA A 106 -2.90 -21.53 21.97
N ASP A 107 -2.84 -20.24 22.29
CA ASP A 107 -3.30 -19.67 23.55
C ASP A 107 -4.82 -19.78 23.70
N VAL A 108 -5.57 -19.52 22.62
CA VAL A 108 -7.04 -19.72 22.59
C VAL A 108 -7.40 -21.18 22.84
N ARG A 109 -6.65 -22.13 22.27
CA ARG A 109 -6.86 -23.57 22.51
C ARG A 109 -6.57 -23.98 23.95
N ARG A 110 -5.70 -23.25 24.66
CA ARG A 110 -5.34 -23.49 26.06
C ARG A 110 -6.23 -22.73 27.05
N GLY A 111 -7.07 -21.80 26.56
CA GLY A 111 -7.96 -20.98 27.39
C GLY A 111 -7.24 -19.84 28.13
N GLU A 112 -6.05 -19.45 27.68
CA GLU A 112 -5.17 -18.48 28.37
C GLU A 112 -5.34 -17.03 27.90
N ALA A 113 -6.35 -16.74 27.07
CA ALA A 113 -6.50 -15.45 26.41
C ALA A 113 -6.80 -14.29 27.38
N LEU A 114 -5.79 -13.45 27.65
CA LEU A 114 -5.95 -12.14 28.29
C LEU A 114 -6.11 -11.06 27.22
N ALA A 115 -7.17 -10.24 27.35
CA ALA A 115 -7.49 -9.13 26.44
C ALA A 115 -6.34 -8.14 26.22
N LEU A 116 -5.45 -7.94 27.21
CA LEU A 116 -4.32 -7.00 27.09
C LEU A 116 -3.20 -7.54 26.17
N LYS A 117 -2.97 -8.86 26.17
CA LYS A 117 -2.01 -9.51 25.26
C LYS A 117 -2.53 -9.43 23.83
N GLU A 118 -3.83 -9.61 23.62
CA GLU A 118 -4.45 -9.60 22.29
C GLU A 118 -4.33 -8.25 21.58
N VAL A 119 -4.38 -7.13 22.31
CA VAL A 119 -4.22 -5.77 21.73
C VAL A 119 -2.84 -5.58 21.11
N GLN A 120 -1.78 -6.11 21.73
CA GLN A 120 -0.42 -6.03 21.20
C GLN A 120 -0.28 -6.79 19.87
N HIS A 121 -0.85 -7.99 19.78
CA HIS A 121 -0.85 -8.78 18.53
C HIS A 121 -1.59 -8.02 17.41
N GLY A 122 -2.66 -7.29 17.76
CA GLY A 122 -3.40 -6.46 16.82
C GLY A 122 -2.57 -5.31 16.22
N LEU A 123 -1.73 -4.66 17.03
CA LEU A 123 -0.83 -3.59 16.57
C LEU A 123 0.21 -4.12 15.57
N GLU A 124 0.77 -5.30 15.82
CA GLU A 124 1.78 -5.90 14.95
C GLU A 124 1.21 -6.27 13.58
N ILE A 125 0.00 -6.85 13.57
CA ILE A 125 -0.74 -7.16 12.34
C ILE A 125 -1.09 -5.88 11.59
N LEU A 126 -1.54 -4.83 12.29
CA LEU A 126 -1.83 -3.54 11.68
C LEU A 126 -0.56 -2.91 11.07
N GLY A 127 0.58 -2.98 11.77
CA GLY A 127 1.88 -2.55 11.27
C GLY A 127 2.27 -3.28 9.98
N MET A 128 2.11 -4.61 9.94
CA MET A 128 2.32 -5.42 8.74
C MET A 128 1.42 -4.95 7.58
N VAL A 129 0.11 -4.77 7.82
CA VAL A 129 -0.83 -4.32 6.79
C VAL A 129 -0.43 -2.95 6.25
N LEU A 130 -0.05 -2.01 7.11
CA LEU A 130 0.40 -0.67 6.71
C LEU A 130 1.69 -0.71 5.89
N VAL A 131 2.67 -1.54 6.27
CA VAL A 131 3.90 -1.75 5.49
C VAL A 131 3.57 -2.36 4.13
N TRP A 132 2.66 -3.33 4.08
CA TRP A 132 2.21 -3.95 2.84
C TRP A 132 1.50 -2.96 1.91
N LEU A 133 0.60 -2.13 2.44
CA LEU A 133 -0.07 -1.06 1.69
C LEU A 133 0.93 -0.03 1.16
N LEU A 134 1.95 0.32 1.94
CA LEU A 134 3.00 1.27 1.53
C LEU A 134 3.96 0.67 0.50
N ALA A 135 4.21 -0.65 0.55
CA ALA A 135 5.05 -1.39 -0.40
C ALA A 135 4.32 -1.69 -1.72
N SER A 136 2.99 -1.84 -1.65
CA SER A 136 2.12 -2.12 -2.78
C SER A 136 1.98 -0.86 -3.64
N ARG A 137 2.53 -0.90 -4.85
CA ARG A 137 2.14 0.09 -5.86
C ARG A 137 0.65 -0.15 -6.13
N PRO A 138 -0.19 0.89 -6.08
CA PRO A 138 -1.63 0.65 -6.14
C PRO A 138 -1.94 -0.05 -7.47
N LEU A 139 -2.61 -1.20 -7.37
CA LEU A 139 -2.81 -2.19 -8.43
C LEU A 139 -3.53 -1.65 -9.69
N TRP A 140 -3.98 -0.40 -9.68
CA TRP A 140 -4.75 0.24 -10.74
C TRP A 140 -3.89 0.83 -11.88
N ALA A 141 -2.56 0.80 -11.79
CA ALA A 141 -1.67 1.27 -12.86
C ALA A 141 -1.45 0.25 -14.01
N ARG A 142 -2.30 -0.77 -14.15
CA ARG A 142 -2.44 -1.49 -15.41
C ARG A 142 -3.45 -0.74 -16.26
N SER A 143 -2.99 0.27 -16.99
CA SER A 143 -3.71 0.66 -18.20
C SER A 143 -3.89 -0.61 -19.03
N PRO A 144 -5.11 -0.95 -19.48
CA PRO A 144 -5.27 -1.89 -20.57
C PRO A 144 -4.32 -1.41 -21.66
N LYS A 145 -3.43 -2.28 -22.13
CA LYS A 145 -2.73 -2.03 -23.39
C LYS A 145 -3.87 -1.77 -24.37
N ALA A 146 -4.07 -0.52 -24.77
CA ALA A 146 -4.96 -0.21 -25.86
C ALA A 146 -4.33 -0.95 -27.03
N THR A 147 -4.83 -2.15 -27.31
CA THR A 147 -4.61 -2.82 -28.56
C THR A 147 -5.20 -1.83 -29.55
N SER A 148 -4.33 -1.03 -30.16
CA SER A 148 -4.63 -0.26 -31.35
C SER A 148 -4.87 -1.26 -32.48
N ALA A 149 -5.95 -2.02 -32.38
CA ALA A 149 -6.71 -2.50 -33.52
C ALA A 149 -7.77 -1.43 -33.78
N GLY A 150 -7.29 -0.24 -34.13
CA GLY A 150 -8.07 0.71 -34.90
C GLY A 150 -8.15 0.17 -36.32
N ALA A 151 -9.01 -0.83 -36.50
CA ALA A 151 -9.71 -0.96 -37.76
C ALA A 151 -10.63 0.27 -37.81
N ASP A 152 -10.28 1.24 -38.65
CA ASP A 152 -11.15 2.38 -38.94
C ASP A 152 -12.51 1.83 -39.39
N PRO A 153 -13.61 2.09 -38.68
CA PRO A 153 -14.95 1.66 -39.11
C PRO A 153 -15.43 2.42 -40.35
N PHE A 154 -14.65 3.39 -40.83
CA PHE A 154 -14.95 4.26 -41.97
C PHE A 154 -14.05 3.99 -43.20
N ALA A 155 -13.19 2.98 -43.17
CA ALA A 155 -12.36 2.61 -44.33
C ALA A 155 -13.06 1.64 -45.31
N SER A 156 -14.40 1.57 -45.33
CA SER A 156 -15.15 0.76 -46.30
C SER A 156 -15.99 1.63 -47.23
N ASN A 157 -15.74 1.45 -48.54
CA ASN A 157 -16.51 1.91 -49.70
C ASN A 157 -16.18 3.31 -50.24
N ILE A 158 -14.95 3.46 -50.76
CA ILE A 158 -14.79 4.13 -52.05
C ILE A 158 -14.69 3.02 -53.09
N ASP A 159 -15.77 2.85 -53.86
CA ASP A 159 -15.79 2.03 -55.06
C ASP A 159 -14.93 2.74 -56.13
N PRO A 160 -13.83 2.14 -56.63
CA PRO A 160 -13.02 2.74 -57.68
C PRO A 160 -13.76 2.83 -59.03
N ASP A 161 -14.88 2.14 -59.20
CA ASP A 161 -15.66 2.08 -60.44
C ASP A 161 -17.06 2.75 -60.33
N GLY A 162 -17.30 3.50 -59.25
CA GLY A 162 -18.52 4.27 -59.07
C GLY A 162 -18.68 5.37 -60.14
N PRO A 163 -19.91 5.66 -60.62
CA PRO A 163 -20.13 6.63 -61.69
C PRO A 163 -19.57 8.01 -61.27
N GLN A 164 -18.57 8.48 -62.02
CA GLN A 164 -18.01 9.81 -61.91
C GLN A 164 -19.14 10.83 -62.06
N ILE A 165 -19.60 11.41 -60.95
CA ILE A 165 -20.50 12.56 -60.99
C ILE A 165 -19.68 13.70 -61.58
N THR A 166 -19.86 13.89 -62.89
CA THR A 166 -19.30 15.01 -63.64
C THR A 166 -19.94 16.27 -63.09
N LEU A 167 -19.22 16.98 -62.23
CA LEU A 167 -19.58 18.33 -61.80
C LEU A 167 -19.51 19.23 -63.04
N ILE A 168 -20.67 19.53 -63.62
CA ILE A 168 -20.82 20.51 -64.69
C ILE A 168 -20.41 21.87 -64.10
N HIS A 169 -19.29 22.39 -64.57
CA HIS A 169 -18.81 23.73 -64.26
C HIS A 169 -19.73 24.74 -64.96
N PRO A 170 -20.36 25.70 -64.27
CA PRO A 170 -21.02 26.79 -64.96
C PRO A 170 -19.96 27.67 -65.63
N SER A 171 -20.12 27.91 -66.93
CA SER A 171 -19.34 28.89 -67.70
C SER A 171 -19.72 30.29 -67.23
N PRO A 172 -18.76 31.21 -67.01
CA PRO A 172 -19.08 32.56 -66.60
C PRO A 172 -19.25 33.42 -67.86
N ASP A 173 -20.46 33.50 -68.38
CA ASP A 173 -20.82 34.51 -69.38
C ASP A 173 -22.17 35.12 -69.04
N LEU A 174 -22.11 36.32 -68.42
CA LEU A 174 -22.87 37.55 -68.68
C LEU A 174 -22.88 38.48 -67.47
#